data_AF-A0A2M7GNW5-F1
#
_entry.id   AF-A0A2M7GNW5-F1
#
_cell.length_a   1.000
_cell.length_b   1.000
_cell.length_c   1.000
_cell.angle_alpha   90.00
_cell.angle_beta   90.00
_cell.angle_gamma   90.00
#
_symmetry.space_group_name_H-M   'P 1'
#
loop_
_entity.id
_entity.type
_entity.pdbx_description
1 polymer ?
#
loop_
_entity_poly.entity_id
_entity_poly.type
_entity_poly.pdbx_seq_one_letter_code
_entity_poly.pdbx_strand_id
1 'polypeptide(L)'
;MNRVLFLAAILAAAPAAVMAADARRDAIIADYAVQAGKAAPGFAGFSARRGEALFRTRWAGGDERTPSCTACHTENPRAPGRNAKTGRPIDPVAVSVNPARFTDRDEVEKQFRRDCKSVLGRACTPLEKGDYLTFMREQ
;
A
#
# COMPACT_ATOMS: atom_id res chain seq x y z
N MET A 1 60.30 -5.43 -14.15
CA MET A 1 59.17 -5.84 -15.01
C MET A 1 58.31 -6.82 -14.23
N ASN A 2 57.13 -6.39 -13.77
CA ASN A 2 55.87 -7.16 -13.78
C ASN A 2 54.80 -6.37 -13.02
N ARG A 3 53.81 -5.89 -13.78
CA ARG A 3 52.64 -5.16 -13.29
C ARG A 3 51.61 -6.19 -12.83
N VAL A 4 51.28 -6.21 -11.54
CA VAL A 4 50.12 -6.95 -11.03
C VAL A 4 48.91 -6.03 -11.15
N LEU A 5 48.06 -6.29 -12.14
CA LEU A 5 46.78 -5.62 -12.33
C LEU A 5 45.77 -6.20 -11.33
N PHE A 6 45.45 -5.46 -10.28
CA PHE A 6 44.31 -5.76 -9.43
C PHE A 6 43.04 -5.24 -10.11
N LEU A 7 42.19 -6.14 -10.63
CA LEU A 7 40.81 -5.81 -10.98
C LEU A 7 40.04 -5.54 -9.68
N ALA A 8 39.70 -4.27 -9.44
CA ALA A 8 38.72 -3.91 -8.44
C ALA A 8 37.32 -4.29 -8.96
N ALA A 9 36.74 -5.36 -8.41
CA ALA A 9 35.34 -5.69 -8.61
C ALA A 9 34.47 -4.65 -7.87
N ILE A 10 33.85 -3.74 -8.62
CA ILE A 10 32.87 -2.79 -8.09
C ILE A 10 31.58 -3.57 -7.82
N LEU A 11 31.35 -3.91 -6.56
CA LEU A 11 30.08 -4.46 -6.10
C LEU A 11 29.04 -3.32 -6.10
N ALA A 12 28.21 -3.27 -7.14
CA ALA A 12 27.10 -2.33 -7.21
C ALA A 12 26.06 -2.68 -6.14
N ALA A 13 26.04 -1.93 -5.04
CA ALA A 13 24.98 -1.98 -4.05
C ALA A 13 23.69 -1.42 -4.67
N ALA A 14 22.68 -2.27 -4.88
CA ALA A 14 21.35 -1.81 -5.25
C ALA A 14 20.77 -0.95 -4.11
N PRO A 15 20.07 0.16 -4.41
CA PRO A 15 19.47 0.99 -3.37
C PRO A 15 18.36 0.18 -2.70
N ALA A 16 18.54 -0.14 -1.42
CA ALA A 16 17.44 -0.61 -0.59
C ALA A 16 16.40 0.52 -0.54
N ALA A 17 15.19 0.25 -1.02
CA ALA A 17 14.07 1.16 -0.84
C ALA A 17 13.94 1.47 0.66
N VAL A 18 14.22 2.71 1.05
CA VAL A 18 14.09 3.15 2.44
C VAL A 18 12.60 3.11 2.77
N MET A 19 12.17 2.04 3.44
CA MET A 19 10.88 2.01 4.11
C MET A 19 10.88 3.14 5.14
N ALA A 20 9.98 4.11 5.00
CA ALA A 20 9.77 5.09 6.05
C ALA A 20 9.18 4.35 7.26
N ALA A 21 10.04 3.95 8.20
CA ALA A 21 9.63 3.25 9.41
C ALA A 21 8.85 4.21 10.31
N ASP A 22 7.65 3.80 10.75
CA ASP A 22 6.88 4.48 11.78
C ASP A 22 6.22 3.38 12.63
N ALA A 23 6.55 3.35 13.91
CA ALA A 23 6.11 2.29 14.82
C ALA A 23 4.57 2.18 14.91
N ARG A 24 3.83 3.27 14.70
CA ARG A 24 2.36 3.27 14.71
C ARG A 24 1.81 2.55 13.48
N ARG A 25 2.40 2.80 12.32
CA ARG A 25 2.05 2.12 11.07
C ARG A 25 2.42 0.64 11.13
N ASP A 26 3.60 0.33 11.67
CA ASP A 26 4.05 -1.06 11.83
C ASP A 26 3.13 -1.83 12.80
N ALA A 27 2.64 -1.18 13.87
CA ALA A 27 1.66 -1.77 14.77
C ALA A 27 0.31 -2.06 14.09
N ILE A 28 -0.16 -1.18 13.21
CA ILE A 28 -1.39 -1.40 12.42
C ILE A 28 -1.22 -2.61 11.48
N ILE A 29 -0.07 -2.73 10.81
CA ILE A 29 0.21 -3.86 9.92
C ILE A 29 0.32 -5.16 10.72
N ALA A 30 0.99 -5.14 11.88
CA ALA A 30 1.09 -6.30 12.77
C ALA A 30 -0.30 -6.78 13.24
N ASP A 31 -1.21 -5.87 13.58
CA ASP A 31 -2.60 -6.22 13.93
C ASP A 31 -3.33 -6.93 12.77
N TYR A 32 -3.19 -6.43 11.53
CA TYR A 32 -3.75 -7.13 10.38
C TYR A 32 -3.13 -8.52 10.17
N ALA A 33 -1.85 -8.71 10.48
CA ALA A 33 -1.19 -10.00 10.33
C ALA A 33 -1.81 -11.04 11.30
N VAL A 34 -2.07 -10.63 12.54
CA VAL A 34 -2.78 -11.47 13.53
C VAL A 34 -4.19 -11.81 13.04
N GLN A 35 -4.93 -10.83 12.50
CA GLN A 35 -6.28 -11.06 11.99
C GLN A 35 -6.29 -11.96 10.74
N ALA A 36 -5.34 -11.78 9.83
CA ALA A 36 -5.21 -12.59 8.62
C ALA A 36 -4.88 -14.06 8.97
N GLY A 37 -3.98 -14.29 9.92
CA GLY A 37 -3.66 -15.64 10.41
C GLY A 37 -4.84 -16.36 11.06
N LYS A 38 -5.75 -15.62 11.71
CA LYS A 38 -7.01 -16.18 12.23
C LYS A 38 -8.03 -16.49 11.14
N ALA A 39 -8.09 -15.66 10.10
CA ALA A 39 -9.08 -15.77 9.03
C ALA A 39 -8.77 -16.89 8.03
N ALA A 40 -7.49 -17.19 7.78
CA ALA A 40 -7.08 -18.19 6.80
C ALA A 40 -5.86 -18.99 7.29
N PRO A 41 -6.01 -20.32 7.52
CA PRO A 41 -4.87 -21.21 7.68
C PRO A 41 -3.97 -21.12 6.44
N GLY A 42 -2.69 -20.78 6.63
CA GLY A 42 -1.72 -20.59 5.54
C GLY A 42 -1.36 -19.14 5.22
N PHE A 43 -1.76 -18.16 6.04
CA PHE A 43 -1.21 -16.82 5.96
C PHE A 43 0.33 -16.84 6.07
N ALA A 44 1.02 -16.37 5.02
CA ALA A 44 2.48 -16.37 4.91
C ALA A 44 3.08 -14.96 4.89
N GLY A 45 2.31 -13.94 5.29
CA GLY A 45 2.71 -12.54 5.24
C GLY A 45 2.05 -11.76 4.10
N PHE A 46 2.24 -10.44 4.15
CA PHE A 46 1.72 -9.51 3.16
C PHE A 46 2.61 -9.38 1.93
N SER A 47 2.04 -8.89 0.84
CA SER A 47 2.71 -8.74 -0.45
C SER A 47 2.33 -7.43 -1.11
N ALA A 48 3.33 -6.59 -1.38
CA ALA A 48 3.13 -5.36 -2.16
C ALA A 48 2.56 -5.65 -3.56
N ARG A 49 2.99 -6.75 -4.20
CA ARG A 49 2.44 -7.16 -5.51
C ARG A 49 0.93 -7.42 -5.46
N ARG A 50 0.43 -8.08 -4.40
CA ARG A 50 -1.01 -8.29 -4.21
C ARG A 50 -1.73 -6.98 -3.87
N GLY A 51 -1.08 -6.11 -3.09
CA GLY A 51 -1.60 -4.78 -2.78
C GLY A 51 -1.72 -3.88 -4.01
N GLU A 52 -0.75 -3.92 -4.91
CA GLU A 52 -0.80 -3.21 -6.18
C GLU A 52 -1.90 -3.76 -7.08
N ALA A 53 -2.02 -5.09 -7.18
CA ALA A 53 -3.11 -5.70 -7.93
C ALA A 53 -4.47 -5.22 -7.40
N LEU A 54 -4.70 -5.31 -6.09
CA LEU A 54 -5.90 -4.78 -5.43
C LEU A 54 -6.16 -3.30 -5.78
N PHE A 55 -5.12 -2.46 -5.70
CA PHE A 55 -5.20 -1.01 -5.97
C PHE A 55 -5.61 -0.70 -7.41
N ARG A 56 -5.07 -1.44 -8.39
CA ARG A 56 -5.28 -1.20 -9.82
C ARG A 56 -6.46 -1.96 -10.41
N THR A 57 -6.90 -3.05 -9.78
CA THR A 57 -8.04 -3.84 -10.27
C THR A 57 -9.27 -2.94 -10.43
N ARG A 58 -9.96 -3.11 -11.56
CA ARG A 58 -11.33 -2.66 -11.72
C ARG A 58 -12.27 -3.68 -11.09
N TRP A 59 -12.99 -3.27 -10.06
CA TRP A 59 -13.93 -4.06 -9.30
C TRP A 59 -15.35 -3.85 -9.83
N ALA A 60 -16.17 -4.88 -9.67
CA ALA A 60 -17.61 -4.85 -9.89
C ALA A 60 -18.35 -4.92 -8.54
N GLY A 61 -19.58 -4.42 -8.48
CA GLY A 61 -20.44 -4.47 -7.29
C GLY A 61 -20.27 -3.30 -6.31
N GLY A 62 -19.25 -2.46 -6.50
CA GLY A 62 -19.13 -1.16 -5.85
C GLY A 62 -19.93 -0.04 -6.54
N ASP A 63 -19.65 1.20 -6.16
CA ASP A 63 -20.18 2.39 -6.82
C ASP A 63 -19.50 2.57 -8.19
N GLU A 64 -20.30 2.75 -9.23
CA GLU A 64 -19.83 2.86 -10.62
C GLU A 64 -18.84 4.01 -10.86
N ARG A 65 -18.88 5.05 -10.02
CA ARG A 65 -17.94 6.19 -10.08
C ARG A 65 -16.57 5.87 -9.48
N THR A 66 -16.48 4.81 -8.68
CA THR A 66 -15.23 4.37 -8.04
C THR A 66 -14.93 2.91 -8.39
N PRO A 67 -14.74 2.57 -9.68
CA PRO A 67 -14.54 1.20 -10.10
C PRO A 67 -13.16 0.65 -9.70
N SER A 68 -12.24 1.50 -9.23
CA SER A 68 -10.90 1.14 -8.76
C SER A 68 -10.45 2.15 -7.71
N CYS A 69 -9.44 1.80 -6.89
CA CYS A 69 -8.81 2.75 -5.98
C CYS A 69 -8.20 3.95 -6.75
N THR A 70 -7.73 3.70 -7.99
CA THR A 70 -7.12 4.73 -8.85
C THR A 70 -8.12 5.81 -9.30
N ALA A 71 -9.43 5.55 -9.22
CA ALA A 71 -10.46 6.54 -9.51
C ALA A 71 -10.38 7.78 -8.60
N CYS A 72 -9.90 7.60 -7.36
CA CYS A 72 -9.66 8.70 -6.43
C CYS A 72 -8.17 9.05 -6.27
N HIS A 73 -7.28 8.05 -6.33
CA HIS A 73 -5.86 8.18 -5.98
C HIS A 73 -4.92 8.26 -7.18
N THR A 74 -5.46 8.28 -8.41
CA THR A 74 -4.72 8.21 -9.68
C THR A 74 -3.95 6.89 -9.86
N GLU A 75 -3.35 6.68 -11.03
CA GLU A 75 -2.47 5.53 -11.27
C GLU A 75 -1.12 5.64 -10.56
N ASN A 76 -0.73 6.86 -10.16
CA ASN A 76 0.50 7.12 -9.41
C ASN A 76 0.15 7.51 -7.97
N PRO A 77 0.30 6.61 -6.98
CA PRO A 77 -0.07 6.89 -5.59
C PRO A 77 0.78 7.99 -4.92
N ARG A 78 1.90 8.40 -5.55
CA ARG A 78 2.73 9.54 -5.15
C ARG A 78 2.14 10.89 -5.58
N ALA A 79 1.21 10.90 -6.53
CA ALA A 79 0.54 12.11 -6.97
C ALA A 79 -0.66 12.42 -6.07
N PRO A 80 -1.03 13.71 -5.92
CA PRO A 80 -2.29 14.07 -5.28
C PRO A 80 -3.46 13.56 -6.12
N GLY A 81 -4.48 13.05 -5.42
CA GLY A 81 -5.73 12.57 -6.01
C GLY A 81 -6.89 13.55 -5.84
N ARG A 82 -8.07 13.11 -6.27
CA ARG A 82 -9.34 13.82 -6.06
C ARG A 82 -10.46 12.83 -5.81
N ASN A 83 -11.32 13.12 -4.86
CA ASN A 83 -12.47 12.26 -4.59
C ASN A 83 -13.39 12.21 -5.83
N ALA A 84 -13.63 11.02 -6.38
CA ALA A 84 -14.38 10.85 -7.64
C ALA A 84 -15.83 11.35 -7.58
N LYS A 85 -16.42 11.51 -6.38
CA LYS A 85 -17.82 11.95 -6.20
C LYS A 85 -17.94 13.44 -5.90
N THR A 86 -16.96 14.02 -5.23
CA THR A 86 -17.03 15.40 -4.70
C THR A 86 -15.98 16.35 -5.27
N GLY A 87 -14.98 15.84 -6.00
CA GLY A 87 -13.86 16.63 -6.56
C GLY A 87 -12.86 17.16 -5.53
N ARG A 88 -13.10 16.94 -4.22
CA ARG A 88 -12.23 17.37 -3.13
C ARG A 88 -10.81 16.81 -3.31
N PRO A 89 -9.75 17.63 -3.10
CA PRO A 89 -8.38 17.15 -3.20
C PRO A 89 -8.09 16.09 -2.14
N ILE A 90 -7.22 15.14 -2.50
CA ILE A 90 -6.71 14.09 -1.62
C ILE A 90 -5.20 14.12 -1.71
N ASP A 91 -4.51 14.26 -0.58
CA ASP A 91 -3.05 14.20 -0.55
C ASP A 91 -2.54 12.84 -1.06
N PRO A 92 -1.29 12.75 -1.54
CA PRO A 92 -0.67 11.48 -1.92
C PRO A 92 -0.90 10.38 -0.88
N VAL A 93 -1.18 9.17 -1.36
CA VAL A 93 -1.43 8.00 -0.50
C VAL A 93 -0.15 7.19 -0.27
N ALA A 94 0.83 7.35 -1.16
CA ALA A 94 2.19 6.84 -1.00
C ALA A 94 2.86 7.39 0.27
N VAL A 95 3.49 6.51 1.02
CA VAL A 95 4.18 6.84 2.27
C VAL A 95 5.47 7.63 2.00
N SER A 96 6.16 7.40 0.88
CA SER A 96 7.39 8.13 0.53
C SER A 96 7.16 9.64 0.38
N VAL A 97 5.95 10.05 0.00
CA VAL A 97 5.58 11.46 -0.19
C VAL A 97 4.80 12.00 1.01
N ASN A 98 3.99 11.16 1.65
CA ASN A 98 3.25 11.55 2.85
C ASN A 98 3.52 10.55 4.00
N PRO A 99 4.59 10.76 4.78
CA PRO A 99 4.98 9.84 5.85
C PRO A 99 3.93 9.66 6.96
N ALA A 100 3.03 10.63 7.14
CA ALA A 100 1.93 10.57 8.10
C ALA A 100 0.79 9.62 7.68
N ARG A 101 0.82 9.08 6.46
CA ARG A 101 -0.16 8.08 6.03
C ARG A 101 -0.08 6.82 6.90
N PHE A 102 -1.26 6.34 7.30
CA PHE A 102 -1.43 5.08 8.03
C PHE A 102 -0.78 5.04 9.41
N THR A 103 -0.73 6.16 10.12
CA THR A 103 -0.21 6.23 11.50
C THR A 103 -1.30 6.39 12.57
N ASP A 104 -2.56 6.56 12.16
CA ASP A 104 -3.74 6.65 13.03
C ASP A 104 -4.66 5.46 12.72
N ARG A 105 -4.81 4.55 13.68
CA ARG A 105 -5.56 3.30 13.49
C ARG A 105 -7.04 3.55 13.21
N ASP A 106 -7.64 4.52 13.89
CA ASP A 106 -9.07 4.78 13.76
C ASP A 106 -9.37 5.44 12.40
N GLU A 107 -8.48 6.32 11.94
CA GLU A 107 -8.56 6.90 10.60
C GLU A 107 -8.42 5.84 9.51
N VAL A 108 -7.41 4.97 9.61
CA VAL A 108 -7.17 3.87 8.66
C VAL A 108 -8.39 2.97 8.56
N GLU A 109 -8.92 2.55 9.70
CA GLU A 109 -10.07 1.67 9.76
C GLU A 109 -11.35 2.35 9.24
N LYS A 110 -11.54 3.64 9.54
CA LYS A 110 -12.65 4.43 9.00
C LYS A 110 -12.58 4.51 7.47
N GLN A 111 -11.40 4.78 6.94
CA GLN A 111 -11.20 4.94 5.51
C GLN A 111 -11.36 3.60 4.77
N PHE A 112 -10.76 2.50 5.26
CA PHE A 112 -10.98 1.18 4.66
C PHE A 112 -12.45 0.74 4.68
N ARG A 113 -13.20 0.98 5.76
CA ARG A 113 -14.64 0.68 5.78
C ARG A 113 -15.41 1.38 4.65
N ARG A 114 -15.08 2.65 4.37
CA ARG A 114 -15.76 3.45 3.34
C ARG A 114 -15.30 3.08 1.94
N ASP A 115 -14.00 3.01 1.74
CA ASP A 115 -13.39 2.85 0.42
C ASP A 115 -13.56 1.43 -0.11
N CYS A 116 -13.34 0.41 0.73
CA CYS A 116 -13.57 -0.97 0.31
C CYS A 116 -15.03 -1.17 -0.09
N LYS A 117 -15.98 -0.64 0.69
CA LYS A 117 -17.40 -0.72 0.33
C LYS A 117 -17.70 0.04 -0.97
N SER A 118 -17.12 1.24 -1.17
CA SER A 118 -17.36 2.02 -2.38
C SER A 118 -16.71 1.39 -3.62
N VAL A 119 -15.54 0.78 -3.50
CA VAL A 119 -14.80 0.24 -4.66
C VAL A 119 -15.14 -1.22 -4.90
N LEU A 120 -15.01 -2.07 -3.89
CA LEU A 120 -15.20 -3.53 -3.99
C LEU A 120 -16.66 -3.96 -3.78
N GLY A 121 -17.53 -3.09 -3.28
CA GLY A 121 -18.90 -3.46 -2.89
C GLY A 121 -18.99 -4.26 -1.58
N ARG A 122 -17.86 -4.52 -0.93
CA ARG A 122 -17.74 -5.31 0.31
C ARG A 122 -16.63 -4.78 1.22
N ALA A 123 -16.58 -5.28 2.44
CA ALA A 123 -15.42 -5.03 3.30
C ALA A 123 -14.16 -5.69 2.71
N CYS A 124 -13.01 -5.02 2.87
CA CYS A 124 -11.72 -5.66 2.64
C CYS A 124 -11.44 -6.66 3.77
N THR A 125 -10.87 -7.80 3.39
CA THR A 125 -10.31 -8.78 4.32
C THR A 125 -9.05 -8.23 5.02
N PRO A 126 -8.62 -8.81 6.16
CA PRO A 126 -7.36 -8.43 6.79
C PRO A 126 -6.14 -8.61 5.86
N LEU A 127 -6.15 -9.64 5.00
CA LEU A 127 -5.13 -9.87 3.99
C LEU A 127 -5.04 -8.70 3.00
N GLU A 128 -6.17 -8.29 2.43
CA GLU A 128 -6.25 -7.17 1.47
C GLU A 128 -5.78 -5.85 2.09
N LYS A 129 -6.17 -5.57 3.34
CA LYS A 129 -5.73 -4.37 4.05
C LYS A 129 -4.22 -4.34 4.27
N GLY A 130 -3.64 -5.45 4.74
CA GLY A 130 -2.20 -5.54 4.96
C GLY A 130 -1.38 -5.53 3.67
N ASP A 131 -1.86 -6.19 2.62
CA ASP A 131 -1.26 -6.14 1.28
C ASP A 131 -1.26 -4.71 0.72
N TYR A 132 -2.38 -4.00 0.84
CA TYR A 132 -2.49 -2.59 0.43
C TYR A 132 -1.48 -1.70 1.17
N LEU A 133 -1.41 -1.81 2.51
CA LEU A 133 -0.47 -1.00 3.29
C LEU A 133 0.98 -1.33 2.96
N THR A 134 1.29 -2.60 2.69
CA THR A 134 2.63 -3.03 2.27
C THR A 134 3.00 -2.39 0.94
N PHE A 135 2.10 -2.40 -0.03
CA PHE A 135 2.30 -1.70 -1.29
C PHE A 135 2.52 -0.19 -1.09
N MET A 136 1.67 0.49 -0.32
CA MET A 136 1.79 1.94 -0.12
C MET A 136 3.03 2.37 0.66
N ARG A 137 3.65 1.48 1.44
CA ARG A 137 4.96 1.73 2.09
C ARG A 137 6.12 1.71 1.10
N GLU A 138 5.99 0.97 0.01
CA GLU A 138 6.96 0.91 -1.09
C GLU A 138 6.74 2.00 -2.14
N GLN A 139 5.62 2.71 -2.04
CA GLN A 139 5.33 3.86 -2.88
C GLN A 139 5.83 5.14 -2.24
#